data_AF-W2SQV8-F1
#
_entry.id   AF-W2SQV8-F1
#
_cell.length_a   1.000
_cell.length_b   1.000
_cell.length_c   1.000
_cell.angle_alpha   90.00
_cell.angle_beta   90.00
_cell.angle_gamma   90.00
#
_symmetry.space_group_name_H-M   'P 1'
#
loop_
_entity.id
_entity.type
_entity.pdbx_description
1 polymer ?
#
loop_
_entity_poly.entity_id
_entity_poly.type
_entity_poly.pdbx_seq_one_letter_code
_entity_poly.pdbx_strand_id
1 'polypeptide(L)' 'MYCNTFCRQRVFDVGGQRSERRKWIHCFDNVESIIFITAISEYDQVLFEDETT' A
#
# COMPACT_ATOMS: atom_id res chain seq x y z
N MET A 1 -30.49 -10.29 -15.58
CA MET A 1 -29.31 -10.86 -14.90
C MET A 1 -28.58 -9.73 -14.20
N TYR A 2 -29.23 -9.14 -13.19
CA TYR A 2 -28.61 -8.06 -12.41
C TYR A 2 -27.86 -8.75 -11.27
N CYS A 3 -26.54 -8.72 -11.30
CA CYS A 3 -25.74 -9.10 -10.14
C CYS A 3 -25.96 -8.02 -9.08
N ASN A 4 -27.02 -8.16 -8.29
CA ASN A 4 -27.30 -7.37 -7.11
C ASN A 4 -26.54 -7.99 -5.93
N THR A 5 -25.21 -8.02 -6.04
CA THR A 5 -24.36 -8.47 -4.95
C THR A 5 -23.48 -7.29 -4.59
N PHE A 6 -23.79 -6.67 -3.46
CA PHE A 6 -22.91 -5.72 -2.79
C PHE A 6 -21.59 -6.46 -2.52
N CYS A 7 -20.59 -6.29 -3.39
CA CYS A 7 -19.26 -6.87 -3.21
C CYS A 7 -18.61 -6.15 -2.02
N ARG A 8 -18.68 -6.78 -0.84
CA ARG A 8 -18.09 -6.24 0.38
C ARG A 8 -16.58 -6.39 0.31
N GLN A 9 -15.93 -5.39 -0.28
CA GLN A 9 -14.47 -5.28 -0.33
C GLN A 9 -13.94 -4.72 1.00
N ARG A 10 -12.79 -5.24 1.44
CA ARG A 10 -12.08 -4.74 2.63
C ARG A 10 -10.75 -4.17 2.16
N VAL A 11 -10.54 -2.88 2.42
CA VAL A 11 -9.28 -2.20 2.13
C VAL A 11 -8.43 -2.18 3.39
N PHE A 12 -7.17 -2.57 3.25
CA PHE A 12 -6.18 -2.52 4.32
C PHE A 12 -5.10 -1.51 3.92
N ASP A 13 -4.87 -0.51 4.76
CA ASP A 13 -3.79 0.46 4.58
C ASP A 13 -2.55 -0.04 5.32
N VAL A 14 -1.42 -0.09 4.62
CA VAL A 14 -0.14 -0.55 5.16
C VAL A 14 0.89 0.56 4.99
N GLY A 15 1.59 0.90 6.07
CA GLY A 15 2.58 1.97 6.06
C GLY A 15 3.68 1.75 5.02
N GLY A 16 4.02 2.79 4.25
CA GLY A 16 5.00 2.74 3.15
C GLY A 16 6.47 2.93 3.56
N GLN A 17 6.72 3.37 4.81
CA GLN A 17 8.08 3.59 5.33
C GLN A 17 8.88 2.28 5.40
N ARG A 18 10.20 2.35 5.22
CA ARG A 18 11.12 1.21 5.18
C ARG A 18 10.99 0.29 6.40
N SER A 19 10.81 0.86 7.59
CA SER A 19 10.60 0.12 8.85
C SER A 19 9.31 -0.69 8.87
N GLU A 20 8.25 -0.17 8.25
CA GLU A 20 6.90 -0.76 8.25
C GLU A 20 6.74 -1.87 7.19
N ARG A 21 7.55 -1.87 6.14
CA ARG A 21 7.49 -2.86 5.03
C ARG A 21 7.64 -4.32 5.49
N ARG A 22 8.35 -4.57 6.59
CA ARG A 22 8.49 -5.93 7.17
C ARG A 22 7.17 -6.52 7.63
N LYS A 23 6.18 -5.68 7.98
CA LYS A 23 4.86 -6.10 8.46
C LYS A 23 3.90 -6.46 7.32
N TRP A 24 4.18 -6.04 6.08
CA TRP A 24 3.28 -6.22 4.94
C TRP A 24 2.91 -7.68 4.69
N ILE A 25 3.85 -8.61 4.95
CA ILE A 25 3.62 -10.05 4.76
C ILE A 25 2.42 -10.58 5.56
N HIS A 26 2.10 -9.97 6.70
CA HIS A 26 0.95 -10.35 7.53
C HIS A 26 -0.39 -9.89 6.95
N CYS A 27 -0.38 -8.97 5.98
CA CYS A 27 -1.57 -8.40 5.36
C CYS A 27 -1.90 -9.03 4.00
N PHE A 28 -1.04 -9.91 3.46
CA PHE A 28 -1.19 -10.51 2.12
C PHE A 28 -1.99 -11.82 2.09
N ASP A 29 -2.61 -12.23 3.20
CA ASP A 29 -3.45 -13.43 3.20
C ASP A 29 -4.79 -13.16 2.50
N ASN A 30 -5.05 -13.92 1.42
CA ASN A 30 -6.29 -13.88 0.64
C ASN A 30 -6.64 -12.49 0.05
N VAL A 31 -5.65 -11.77 -0.47
CA VAL A 31 -5.84 -10.47 -1.14
C VAL A 31 -6.22 -10.67 -2.61
N GLU A 32 -7.32 -10.04 -3.04
CA GLU A 32 -7.81 -10.09 -4.43
C GLU A 32 -7.03 -9.14 -5.36
N SER A 33 -6.62 -7.98 -4.86
CA SER A 33 -5.94 -6.94 -5.64
C SER A 33 -5.04 -6.06 -4.78
N ILE A 34 -3.95 -5.56 -5.37
CA ILE A 34 -3.04 -4.60 -4.74
C ILE A 34 -3.22 -3.23 -5.39
N ILE A 35 -3.35 -2.18 -4.58
CA ILE A 35 -3.30 -0.78 -5.02
C ILE A 35 -1.95 -0.22 -4.59
N PHE A 36 -1.09 0.10 -5.55
CA PHE A 36 0.23 0.70 -5.29
C PHE A 36 0.19 2.20 -5.55
N ILE A 37 0.48 3.00 -4.52
CA ILE A 37 0.46 4.46 -4.59
C ILE A 37 1.90 4.97 -4.72
N THR A 38 2.13 5.91 -5.64
CA THR A 38 3.42 6.56 -5.83
C THR A 38 3.26 8.07 -5.93
N ALA A 39 4.15 8.82 -5.28
CA ALA A 39 4.15 10.27 -5.29
C ALA A 39 5.02 10.79 -6.45
N ILE A 40 4.38 11.13 -7.57
CA ILE A 40 5.08 11.69 -8.75
C ILE A 40 5.64 13.09 -8.46
N SER A 41 5.00 13.83 -7.55
CA SER A 41 5.40 15.18 -7.16
C SER A 41 6.72 15.25 -6.42
N GLU A 42 7.22 14.15 -5.87
CA GLU A 42 8.44 14.09 -5.03
C GLU A 42 9.70 13.76 -5.86
N TYR A 43 9.69 14.05 -7.16
CA TYR A 43 10.76 13.66 -8.09
C TYR A 43 12.12 14.26 -7.76
N ASP A 44 12.16 15.41 -7.09
CA ASP A 44 13.37 16.14 -6.69
C ASP A 44 13.66 16.04 -5.19
N GLN A 45 12.93 15.19 -4.46
CA GLN A 45 13.09 14.98 -3.02
C GLN A 45 13.89 13.71 -2.72
N VAL A 46 14.44 13.65 -1.51
CA VAL A 46 15.14 12.49 -0.95
C VAL A 46 14.29 11.80 0.10
N LEU A 47 14.50 10.51 0.32
CA LEU A 47 13.75 9.77 1.34
C LEU A 47 14.15 10.25 2.74
N PHE A 48 13.17 10.34 3.63
CA PHE A 48 13.41 10.67 5.04
C PHE A 48 14.32 9.63 5.73
N GLU A 49 14.22 8.36 5.32
CA GLU A 49 15.02 7.28 5.91
C GLU A 49 16.41 7.10 5.28
N ASP A 50 16.85 8.00 4.40
CA ASP A 50 18.22 7.96 3.89
C ASP A 50 19.19 8.61 4.89
N GLU A 51 20.24 7.87 5.25
CA GLU A 51 21.23 8.28 6.27
C GLU A 51 22.21 9.36 5.78
N THR A 52 22.04 9.85 4.55
CA THR A 52 22.87 10.90 3.98
C THR A 52 22.35 12.28 4.37
N THR A 53 22.74 12.75 5.55
CA THR A 53 22.91 14.17 5.87
C THR A 53 24.29 14.40 6.45
#